data_AF-A0AAU3L940-F1
#
_entry.id   AF-A0AAU3L940-F1
#
_cell.length_a   1.000
_cell.length_b   1.000
_cell.length_c   1.000
_cell.angle_alpha   90.00
_cell.angle_beta   90.00
_cell.angle_gamma   90.00
#
_symmetry.space_group_name_H-M   'P 1'
#
loop_
_entity.id
_entity.type
_entity.pdbx_description
1 polymer ?
#
loop_
_entity_poly.entity_id
_entity_poly.type
_entity_poly.pdbx_seq_one_letter_code
_entity_poly.pdbx_strand_id
1 'polypeptide(L)' 'MQVRRRLIEILDLELSPEDIADELPLYSATIGLDSLSLLELITRLESDLSCEINDEALMKVDLVDVGSLVQLVTTQAA' A
#
# COMPACT_ATOMS: atom_id res chain seq x y z
N MET A 1 -7.78 -7.35 0.01
CA MET A 1 -8.51 -6.58 1.05
C MET A 1 -7.66 -6.18 2.26
N GLN A 2 -6.58 -6.90 2.62
CA GLN A 2 -5.76 -6.56 3.79
C GLN A 2 -5.03 -5.22 3.63
N VAL A 3 -4.48 -4.97 2.44
CA VAL A 3 -3.69 -3.77 2.11
C VAL A 3 -4.48 -2.47 2.33
N ARG A 4 -5.72 -2.38 1.82
CA ARG A 4 -6.56 -1.17 2.01
C ARG A 4 -6.88 -0.89 3.47
N ARG A 5 -7.14 -1.95 4.25
CA ARG A 5 -7.37 -1.81 5.69
C ARG A 5 -6.11 -1.31 6.40
N ARG A 6 -4.94 -1.86 6.08
CA ARG A 6 -3.66 -1.37 6.60
C ARG A 6 -3.40 0.08 6.22
N LEU A 7 -3.73 0.47 5.00
CA LEU A 7 -3.62 1.85 4.54
C LEU A 7 -4.44 2.80 5.42
N ILE A 8 -5.70 2.45 5.69
CA ILE A 8 -6.60 3.20 6.58
C ILE A 8 -6.06 3.25 8.01
N GLU A 9 -5.56 2.12 8.54
CA GLU A 9 -4.99 2.05 9.89
C GLU A 9 -3.71 2.88 10.04
N ILE A 10 -2.86 2.94 9.00
CA ILE A 10 -1.56 3.64 9.03
C ILE A 10 -1.74 5.14 8.80
N LEU A 11 -2.65 5.51 7.90
CA LEU A 11 -2.93 6.90 7.53
C LEU A 11 -4.06 7.53 8.37
N ASP A 12 -4.65 6.76 9.29
CA ASP A 12 -5.79 7.17 10.12
C ASP A 12 -6.93 7.79 9.30
N LEU A 13 -7.28 7.13 8.19
CA LEU A 13 -8.31 7.63 7.27
C LEU A 13 -9.71 7.38 7.83
N GLU A 14 -10.57 8.39 7.81
CA GLU A 14 -12.01 8.25 8.13
C GLU A 14 -12.81 7.65 6.95
N LEU A 15 -12.23 6.68 6.23
CA LEU A 15 -12.82 6.04 5.05
C LEU A 15 -12.90 4.52 5.24
N SER A 16 -13.88 3.88 4.62
CA SER A 16 -13.96 2.41 4.61
C SER A 16 -13.12 1.85 3.46
N PRO A 17 -12.55 0.63 3.58
CA PRO A 17 -11.73 0.03 2.53
C PRO A 17 -12.50 -0.25 1.23
N GLU A 18 -13.83 -0.27 1.30
CA GLU A 18 -14.74 -0.37 0.16
C GLU A 18 -14.88 0.94 -0.63
N ASP A 19 -14.70 2.09 0.03
CA ASP A 19 -14.73 3.42 -0.62
C ASP A 19 -13.43 3.73 -1.37
N ILE A 20 -12.33 3.05 -1.03
CA ILE A 20 -11.04 3.23 -1.68
C ILE A 20 -11.00 2.42 -2.98
N ALA A 21 -11.15 3.06 -4.13
CA ALA A 21 -10.98 2.40 -5.43
C ALA A 21 -9.51 2.02 -5.70
N ASP A 22 -9.26 0.99 -6.51
CA ASP A 22 -7.89 0.63 -6.94
C ASP A 22 -7.26 1.75 -7.79
N GLU A 23 -8.07 2.43 -8.60
CA GLU A 23 -7.64 3.55 -9.45
C GLU A 23 -7.37 4.83 -8.65
N LEU A 24 -7.56 4.82 -7.33
CA LEU A 24 -7.35 5.99 -6.48
C LEU A 24 -5.84 6.23 -6.29
N PRO A 25 -5.33 7.44 -6.57
CA PRO A 25 -3.91 7.72 -6.40
C PRO A 25 -3.51 7.70 -4.92
N LEU A 26 -2.41 7.03 -4.59
CA LEU A 26 -1.89 6.98 -3.23
C LEU A 26 -1.43 8.35 -2.74
N TYR A 27 -0.84 9.14 -3.63
CA TYR A 27 -0.38 10.51 -3.37
C TYR A 27 -1.49 11.56 -3.54
N SER A 28 -2.76 11.15 -3.58
CA SER A 28 -3.90 12.08 -3.66
C SER A 28 -4.12 12.83 -2.36
N ALA A 29 -4.88 13.93 -2.39
CA ALA A 29 -5.25 14.67 -1.16
C ALA A 29 -6.16 13.87 -0.21
N THR A 30 -6.81 12.81 -0.71
CA THR A 30 -7.68 11.93 0.08
C THR A 30 -6.91 10.84 0.82
N ILE A 31 -5.91 10.23 0.18
CA ILE A 31 -5.08 9.21 0.82
C ILE A 31 -3.88 9.86 1.52
N GLY A 32 -3.19 10.78 0.84
CA GLY A 32 -2.07 11.51 1.40
C GLY A 32 -0.89 10.61 1.78
N LEU A 33 -0.60 9.58 0.96
CA LEU A 33 0.50 8.66 1.27
C LEU A 33 1.84 9.42 1.17
N ASP A 34 2.44 9.73 2.31
CA ASP A 34 3.78 10.29 2.40
C ASP A 34 4.86 9.19 2.36
N SER A 35 6.09 9.58 2.01
CA SER A 35 7.25 8.67 1.92
C SER A 35 7.50 7.90 3.23
N LEU A 36 7.17 8.49 4.38
CA LEU A 36 7.30 7.86 5.69
C LEU A 36 6.24 6.77 5.89
N SER A 37 4.97 7.11 5.64
CA SER A 37 3.83 6.20 5.77
C SER A 37 3.92 5.03 4.80
N LEU A 38 4.46 5.26 3.58
CA LEU A 38 4.77 4.20 2.63
C LEU A 38 5.79 3.21 3.20
N LEU A 39 6.89 3.69 3.79
CA LEU A 39 7.90 2.82 4.37
C LEU A 39 7.32 2.01 5.54
N GLU A 40 6.55 2.64 6.43
CA GLU A 40 5.85 1.93 7.51
C GLU A 40 4.89 0.85 6.98
N LEU A 41 4.15 1.17 5.92
CA LEU A 41 3.24 0.23 5.27
C LEU A 41 4.00 -0.97 4.70
N ILE A 42 5.08 -0.73 3.95
CA ILE A 42 5.96 -1.78 3.41
C ILE A 42 6.51 -2.64 4.55
N THR A 43 7.13 -2.04 5.56
CA THR A 43 7.71 -2.77 6.71
C THR A 43 6.66 -3.58 7.46
N ARG A 44 5.45 -3.05 7.63
CA ARG A 44 4.33 -3.78 8.25
C ARG A 44 3.90 -4.96 7.41
N LEU A 45 3.81 -4.80 6.09
CA LEU A 45 3.45 -5.87 5.15
C LEU A 45 4.52 -6.95 5.12
N GLU A 46 5.80 -6.58 5.06
CA GLU A 46 6.94 -7.49 5.16
C GLU A 46 6.89 -8.32 6.44
N SER A 47 6.62 -7.67 7.58
CA SER A 47 6.49 -8.35 8.86
C SER A 47 5.24 -9.25 8.96
N ASP A 48 4.13 -8.87 8.35
CA ASP A 48 2.86 -9.64 8.38
C ASP A 48 2.94 -10.87 7.47
N LEU A 49 3.62 -10.74 6.32
CA LEU A 49 3.81 -11.79 5.32
C LEU A 49 5.09 -12.60 5.55
N SER A 50 5.96 -12.16 6.44
CA SER A 50 7.29 -12.72 6.66
C SER A 50 8.12 -12.81 5.36
N CYS A 51 7.93 -11.83 4.46
CA CYS A 51 8.56 -11.71 3.15
C CYS A 51 9.35 -10.41 3.08
N GLU A 52 10.41 -10.37 2.27
CA GLU A 52 11.18 -9.15 2.00
C GLU A 52 10.72 -8.58 0.65
N ILE A 53 10.30 -7.32 0.60
CA ILE A 53 9.92 -6.64 -0.64
C ILE A 53 11.20 -6.06 -1.24
N ASN A 54 11.67 -6.66 -2.34
CA ASN A 54 12.87 -6.20 -3.01
C ASN A 54 12.67 -4.78 -3.60
N ASP A 55 13.61 -3.87 -3.33
CA ASP A 55 13.63 -2.51 -3.86
C ASP A 55 13.52 -2.47 -5.40
N GLU A 56 14.08 -3.45 -6.11
CA GLU A 56 13.94 -3.55 -7.56
C GLU A 56 12.50 -3.82 -8.00
N ALA A 57 11.74 -4.60 -7.22
CA ALA A 57 10.33 -4.84 -7.47
C ALA A 57 9.50 -3.58 -7.17
N LEU A 58 9.85 -2.87 -6.10
CA LEU A 58 9.28 -1.57 -5.75
C LEU A 58 9.56 -0.49 -6.80
N MET A 59 10.75 -0.47 -7.41
CA MET A 59 11.08 0.46 -8.49
C MET A 59 10.41 0.08 -9.82
N LYS A 60 10.12 -1.22 -10.03
CA LYS A 60 9.41 -1.68 -11.23
C LYS A 60 7.90 -1.48 -11.15
N VAL A 61 7.33 -1.57 -9.95
CA VAL A 61 5.95 -1.20 -9.69
C VAL A 61 5.91 0.29 -9.37
N ASP A 62 5.47 1.08 -10.34
CA ASP A 62 5.09 2.46 -10.08
C ASP A 62 3.93 2.47 -9.08
N LEU A 63 4.21 2.84 -7.82
CA LEU A 63 3.23 2.94 -6.73
C LEU A 63 2.35 4.19 -6.89
N VAL A 64 1.68 4.33 -8.02
CA VAL A 64 0.87 5.51 -8.35
C VAL A 64 -0.47 5.49 -7.60
N ASP A 65 -1.08 4.31 -7.56
CA ASP A 65 -2.44 4.08 -7.08
C ASP A 65 -2.52 2.86 -6.17
N VAL A 66 -3.67 2.74 -5.49
CA VAL A 66 -3.93 1.66 -4.53
C VAL A 66 -3.82 0.29 -5.20
N GLY A 67 -4.22 0.18 -6.46
CA GLY A 67 -4.11 -1.02 -7.28
C GLY A 67 -2.66 -1.49 -7.43
N SER A 68 -1.73 -0.58 -7.75
CA SER A 68 -0.29 -0.88 -7.84
C SER A 68 0.27 -1.46 -6.54
N LEU A 69 -0.08 -0.87 -5.39
CA LEU A 69 0.35 -1.35 -4.09
C LEU A 69 -0.24 -2.74 -3.78
N VAL A 70 -1.53 -2.94 -4.04
CA VAL A 70 -2.19 -4.25 -3.86
C VAL A 70 -1.54 -5.32 -4.73
N GLN A 71 -1.24 -4.99 -5.99
CA GLN A 71 -0.54 -5.86 -6.94
C GLN A 71 0.85 -6.23 -6.45
N LEU A 72 1.64 -5.27 -5.97
CA LEU A 72 2.98 -5.51 -5.44
C LEU A 72 2.95 -6.52 -4.30
N VAL A 73 2.08 -6.28 -3.31
CA VAL A 73 1.96 -7.15 -2.14
C VAL A 73 1.47 -8.54 -2.54
N THR A 74 0.49 -8.62 -3.44
CA THR A 74 -0.03 -9.91 -3.92
C THR A 74 1.02 -10.69 -4.70
N THR A 75 1.89 -9.99 -5.45
CA THR A 75 2.97 -10.61 -6.22
C THR A 75 4.08 -11.16 -5.33
N GLN A 76 4.43 -10.46 -4.24
CA GLN A 76 5.44 -10.93 -3.29
C GLN A 76 4.93 -11.97 -2.28
N ALA A 77 3.63 -11.98 -2.00
CA ALA A 77 3.00 -12.94 -1.09
C ALA A 77 2.65 -14.30 -1.75
N ALA A 78 2.94 -14.47 -3.04
CA ALA A 78 2.61 -15.67 -3.84
C ALA A 78 3.82 -16.61 -3.98
#